data_AF-A0A937V8D0-F1
#
_entry.id   AF-A0A937V8D0-F1
#
_cell.length_a   1.000
_cell.length_b   1.000
_cell.length_c   1.000
_cell.angle_alpha   90.00
_cell.angle_beta   90.00
_cell.angle_gamma   90.00
#
_symmetry.space_group_name_H-M   'P 1'
#
loop_
_entity.id
_entity.type
_entity.pdbx_description
1 polymer ?
#
loop_
_entity_poly.entity_id
_entity_poly.type
_entity_poly.pdbx_seq_one_letter_code
_entity_poly.pdbx_strand_id
1 'polypeptide(L)'
;MRQARLLVLDDLGTQASTPWAVEKLYQLLNHRYNATLPTVITTNLSLDDLDARLRSRIIDTRLCTVYGITVPSYLAAQRPRKRKK
;
A
#
# COMPACT_ATOMS: atom_id res chain seq x y z
N MET A 1 15.29 7.15 -5.65
CA MET A 1 14.15 6.67 -4.84
C MET A 1 14.30 6.94 -3.35
N ARG A 2 15.40 6.56 -2.69
CA ARG A 2 15.56 6.74 -1.23
C ARG A 2 15.40 8.18 -0.74
N GLN A 3 15.88 9.17 -1.49
CA GLN A 3 15.82 10.60 -1.14
C GLN A 3 14.63 11.35 -1.77
N ALA A 4 13.66 10.64 -2.38
CA ALA A 4 12.49 11.31 -2.93
C ALA A 4 11.71 12.03 -1.80
N ARG A 5 11.32 13.29 -2.04
CA ARG A 5 10.55 14.11 -1.09
C ARG A 5 9.19 13.47 -0.75
N LEU A 6 8.57 12.81 -1.73
CA LEU A 6 7.38 11.98 -1.58
C LEU A 6 7.59 10.72 -2.43
N LEU A 7 7.26 9.56 -1.87
CA LEU A 7 7.21 8.29 -2.58
C LEU A 7 5.79 7.74 -2.52
N VAL A 8 5.24 7.38 -3.68
CA VAL A 8 3.97 6.66 -3.77
C VAL A 8 4.27 5.25 -4.26
N LEU A 9 3.87 4.24 -3.48
CA LEU A 9 3.96 2.84 -3.82
C LEU A 9 2.54 2.33 -4.08
N ASP A 10 2.28 1.96 -5.34
CA ASP A 10 0.99 1.45 -5.73
C ASP A 10 0.93 -0.08 -5.64
N ASP A 11 -0.22 -0.61 -5.23
CA ASP A 11 -0.60 -2.01 -5.22
C ASP A 11 0.43 -2.95 -4.55
N LEU A 12 0.79 -2.62 -3.31
CA LEU A 12 1.73 -3.41 -2.52
C LEU A 12 1.14 -4.78 -2.19
N GLY A 13 1.81 -5.86 -2.62
CA GLY A 13 1.45 -7.24 -2.26
C GLY A 13 0.79 -8.07 -3.37
N THR A 14 0.46 -7.50 -4.53
CA THR A 14 -0.07 -8.24 -5.69
C THR A 14 0.98 -8.86 -6.59
N GLN A 15 2.28 -8.60 -6.35
CA GLN A 15 3.34 -9.07 -7.22
C GLN A 15 3.97 -10.36 -6.69
N ALA A 16 4.17 -11.33 -7.58
CA ALA A 16 5.12 -12.43 -7.42
C ALA A 16 6.55 -11.86 -7.45
N SER A 17 6.90 -11.10 -6.43
CA SER A 17 8.21 -10.48 -6.30
C SER A 17 9.21 -11.55 -5.90
N THR A 18 10.26 -11.70 -6.70
CA THR A 18 11.42 -12.55 -6.37
C THR A 18 11.94 -12.21 -4.96
N PRO A 19 12.59 -13.15 -4.25
CA PRO A 19 13.14 -12.87 -2.92
C PRO A 19 13.98 -11.58 -2.86
N TRP A 20 14.73 -11.30 -3.92
CA TRP A 20 15.50 -10.08 -4.07
C TRP A 20 14.64 -8.81 -4.14
N ALA A 21 13.54 -8.83 -4.90
CA ALA A 21 12.65 -7.68 -5.02
C ALA A 21 11.97 -7.36 -3.68
N VAL A 22 11.54 -8.40 -2.95
CA VAL A 22 11.00 -8.30 -1.60
C VAL A 22 12.04 -7.68 -0.65
N GLU A 23 13.29 -8.16 -0.70
CA GLU A 23 14.37 -7.61 0.12
C GLU A 23 14.62 -6.12 -0.17
N LYS A 24 14.67 -5.72 -1.45
CA LYS A 24 14.87 -4.31 -1.81
C LYS A 24 13.72 -3.42 -1.38
N LEU A 25 12.48 -3.90 -1.49
CA LEU A 25 11.30 -3.21 -0.98
C LEU A 25 11.40 -3.00 0.53
N TYR A 26 11.78 -4.03 1.29
CA TYR A 26 12.00 -3.90 2.73
C TYR A 26 13.10 -2.90 3.08
N GLN A 27 14.23 -2.94 2.37
CA GLN A 27 15.31 -1.97 2.58
C GLN A 27 14.83 -0.54 2.32
N LEU A 28 14.02 -0.32 1.29
CA LEU A 28 13.46 0.99 0.96
C LEU A 28 12.48 1.48 2.04
N LEU A 29 11.51 0.65 2.41
CA LEU A 29 10.49 1.01 3.41
C LEU A 29 11.10 1.25 4.78
N ASN A 30 12.04 0.40 5.22
CA ASN A 30 12.74 0.58 6.48
C ASN A 30 13.53 1.89 6.51
N HIS A 31 14.27 2.20 5.44
CA HIS A 31 15.01 3.45 5.35
C HIS A 31 14.09 4.67 5.44
N ARG A 32 12.97 4.68 4.70
CA ARG A 32 12.03 5.81 4.70
C ARG A 32 11.28 5.95 6.02
N TYR A 33 10.91 4.85 6.66
CA TYR A 33 10.32 4.85 7.99
C TYR A 33 11.28 5.46 9.02
N ASN A 34 12.54 4.99 9.06
CA ASN A 34 13.52 5.49 10.03
C ASN A 34 13.90 6.97 9.79
N ALA A 35 13.92 7.40 8.53
CA ALA A 35 14.16 8.78 8.15
C ALA A 35 12.90 9.66 8.19
N THR A 36 11.75 9.12 8.61
CA THR A 36 10.46 9.83 8.66
C THR A 36 10.07 10.51 7.34
N LEU A 37 10.40 9.87 6.22
CA LEU A 37 10.17 10.44 4.89
C LEU A 37 8.73 10.16 4.40
N PRO A 38 8.03 11.18 3.87
CA PRO A 38 6.65 11.03 3.39
C PRO A 38 6.48 9.91 2.39
N THR A 39 5.62 8.94 2.69
CA THR A 39 5.40 7.76 1.85
C THR A 39 3.92 7.41 1.84
N VAL A 40 3.34 7.23 0.66
CA VAL A 40 1.98 6.74 0.46
C VAL A 40 2.08 5.32 -0.08
N ILE A 41 1.27 4.42 0.47
CA ILE A 41 1.21 3.02 0.07
C ILE A 41 -0.26 2.68 -0.17
N THR A 42 -0.57 2.10 -1.33
CA THR A 42 -1.85 1.46 -1.58
C THR A 42 -1.64 -0.06 -1.57
N THR A 43 -2.61 -0.80 -1.06
CA THR A 43 -2.57 -2.26 -1.03
C THR A 43 -3.98 -2.80 -1.05
N ASN A 44 -4.15 -3.95 -1.70
CA ASN A 44 -5.38 -4.74 -1.66
C ASN A 44 -5.37 -5.77 -0.52
N LEU A 45 -4.31 -5.83 0.28
CA LEU A 45 -4.18 -6.72 1.43
C LEU A 45 -4.81 -6.10 2.68
N SER A 46 -5.39 -6.95 3.53
CA SER A 46 -5.74 -6.52 4.89
C SER A 46 -4.47 -6.35 5.73
N LEU A 47 -4.57 -5.65 6.86
CA LEU A 47 -3.43 -5.51 7.77
C LEU A 47 -2.91 -6.85 8.30
N ASP A 48 -3.77 -7.87 8.37
CA ASP A 48 -3.42 -9.20 8.85
C ASP A 48 -2.73 -10.06 7.77
N ASP A 49 -2.93 -9.73 6.50
CA ASP A 49 -2.26 -10.40 5.38
C ASP A 49 -0.88 -9.82 5.09
N LEU A 50 -0.52 -8.69 5.73
CA LEU A 50 0.81 -8.11 5.63
C LEU A 50 1.83 -8.92 6.42
N ASP A 51 3.05 -8.98 5.90
CA ASP A 51 4.19 -9.53 6.63
C ASP A 51 4.36 -8.85 7.99
N ALA A 52 4.68 -9.64 9.01
CA ALA A 52 4.78 -9.18 10.39
C ALA A 52 5.73 -7.99 10.58
N ARG A 53 6.84 -7.91 9.84
CA ARG A 53 7.79 -6.78 9.90
C ARG A 53 7.22 -5.51 9.28
N LEU A 54 6.42 -5.63 8.23
CA LEU A 54 5.81 -4.49 7.60
C LEU A 54 4.62 -4.00 8.43
N ARG A 55 3.81 -4.94 8.92
CA ARG A 55 2.68 -4.67 9.80
C ARG A 55 3.11 -3.86 11.03
N SER A 56 4.17 -4.26 11.72
CA SER A 56 4.66 -3.55 12.91
C SER A 56 5.05 -2.08 12.66
N ARG A 57 5.45 -1.73 11.44
CA ARG A 57 5.77 -0.35 11.05
C ARG A 57 4.54 0.45 10.65
N ILE A 58 3.63 -0.16 9.90
CA ILE A 58 2.42 0.50 9.40
C ILE A 58 1.43 0.79 10.53
N ILE A 59 1.36 -0.07 11.55
CA ILE A 59 0.50 0.15 12.72
C ILE A 59 1.03 1.24 13.67
N ASP A 60 2.24 1.77 13.47
CA ASP A 60 2.77 2.83 14.32
C ASP A 60 2.03 4.15 14.05
N THR A 61 1.05 4.44 14.90
CA THR A 61 0.18 5.62 14.81
C THR A 61 0.92 6.95 15.01
N ARG A 62 2.19 6.93 15.44
CA ARG A 62 3.00 8.15 15.58
C ARG A 62 3.50 8.67 14.24
N LEU A 63 3.66 7.77 13.25
CA LEU A 63 4.25 8.08 11.95
C LEU A 63 3.33 7.71 10.78
N CYS A 64 2.41 6.77 10.98
CA CYS A 64 1.56 6.24 9.93
C CYS A 64 0.08 6.49 10.21
N THR A 65 -0.68 6.72 9.15
CA THR A 65 -2.14 6.77 9.18
C THR A 65 -2.68 5.79 8.15
N VAL A 66 -3.54 4.88 8.59
CA VAL A 66 -4.11 3.83 7.74
C VAL A 66 -5.55 4.20 7.41
N TYR A 67 -5.89 4.18 6.13
CA TYR A 67 -7.24 4.42 5.63
C TYR A 67 -7.77 3.17 4.96
N GLY A 68 -8.82 2.57 5.53
CA GLY A 68 -9.55 1.47 4.92
C GLY A 68 -10.49 1.98 3.85
N ILE A 69 -10.27 1.60 2.59
CA ILE A 69 -11.14 1.95 1.47
C ILE A 69 -12.17 0.83 1.30
N THR A 70 -13.37 1.01 1.85
CA THR A 70 -14.46 0.02 1.81
C THR A 70 -15.47 0.28 0.68
N VAL A 71 -15.20 1.27 -0.17
CA VAL A 71 -16.09 1.63 -1.27
C VAL A 71 -16.05 0.58 -2.39
N PRO A 72 -17.16 0.34 -3.09
CA PRO A 72 -17.18 -0.55 -4.26
C PRO A 72 -16.21 -0.09 -5.34
N SER A 73 -15.75 -1.05 -6.16
CA SER A 73 -14.92 -0.74 -7.32
C SER A 73 -15.57 0.34 -8.18
N TYR A 74 -14.77 1.35 -8.56
CA TYR A 74 -15.20 2.44 -9.43
C TYR A 74 -15.81 1.92 -10.74
N LEU A 75 -15.30 0.80 -11.26
CA LEU A 75 -15.79 0.17 -12.49
C LEU A 75 -17.17 -0.50 -12.29
N ALA A 76 -17.47 -1.00 -11.09
CA ALA A 76 -18.76 -1.63 -10.80
C ALA A 76 -19.91 -0.61 -10.79
N ALA A 77 -19.64 0.64 -10.41
CA ALA A 77 -20.62 1.72 -10.37
C ALA A 77 -21.04 2.22 -11.77
N GLN A 78 -20.26 1.95 -12.82
CA GLN A 78 -20.54 2.41 -14.18
C GLN A 78 -21.38 1.45 -15.03
N ARG A 79 -21.84 0.30 -14.49
CA ARG A 79 -22.77 -0.56 -15.25
C ARG A 79 -24.01 0.25 -15.65
N PRO A 80 -24.26 0.48 -16.95
CA PRO A 80 -25.36 1.34 -17.37
C PRO A 80 -26.66 0.71 -16.91
N ARG A 81 -27.53 1.50 -16.26
CA ARG A 81 -28.93 1.15 -16.01
C ARG A 81 -29.51 0.66 -17.34
N LYS A 82 -29.82 -0.65 -17.45
CA LYS A 82 -30.56 -1.18 -18.59
C LYS A 82 -31.81 -0.32 -18.78
N ARG A 83 -31.88 0.44 -19.88
CA ARG A 83 -33.10 1.12 -20.31
C ARG A 83 -34.13 0.01 -20.55
N LYS A 84 -35.17 -0.06 -19.73
CA LYS A 84 -36.36 -0.87 -20.02
C LYS A 84 -36.95 -0.32 -21.33
N LYS A 85 -37.00 -1.17 -22.36
CA LYS A 85 -37.94 -1.03 -23.48
C LYS A 85 -39.17 -1.85 -23.12
#